data_AF-A0A2D6GT33-F1
#
_entry.id   AF-A0A2D6GT33-F1
#
_cell.length_a   1.000
_cell.length_b   1.000
_cell.length_c   1.000
_cell.angle_alpha   90.00
_cell.angle_beta   90.00
_cell.angle_gamma   90.00
#
_symmetry.space_group_name_H-M   'P 1'
#
loop_
_entity.id
_entity.type
_entity.pdbx_description
1 polymer ?
#
loop_
_entity_poly.entity_id
_entity_poly.type
_entity_poly.pdbx_seq_one_letter_code
_entity_poly.pdbx_strand_id
1 'polypeptide(L)'
;MSADPKSYNKPQRNMLLETDVNGLAQAVVTLTQEVWVLNDRQMVTEAVLAKHGIDIAEEVDTFTPDEALQSKLDERSRAIMQRVFNSLGGISSDE
;
A
#
# COMPACT_ATOMS: atom_id res chain seq x y z
N MET A 1 -47.50 -2.14 -12.50
CA MET A 1 -46.15 -1.98 -13.10
C MET A 1 -45.26 -3.02 -12.45
N SER A 2 -44.80 -4.02 -13.21
CA SER A 2 -43.91 -5.06 -12.67
C SER A 2 -42.49 -4.51 -12.61
N ALA A 3 -41.90 -4.45 -11.41
CA ALA A 3 -40.50 -4.07 -11.25
C ALA A 3 -39.61 -5.11 -11.96
N ASP A 4 -38.60 -4.65 -12.69
CA ASP A 4 -37.62 -5.52 -13.33
C ASP A 4 -36.89 -6.36 -12.26
N PRO A 5 -37.03 -7.70 -12.26
CA PRO A 5 -36.44 -8.58 -11.26
C PRO A 5 -34.91 -8.59 -11.29
N LYS A 6 -34.27 -8.01 -12.31
CA LYS A 6 -32.80 -7.90 -12.42
C LYS A 6 -32.24 -6.53 -12.01
N SER A 7 -33.07 -5.63 -11.50
CA SER A 7 -32.68 -4.29 -11.06
C SER A 7 -31.64 -4.25 -9.93
N TYR A 8 -31.40 -5.37 -9.25
CA TYR A 8 -30.33 -5.55 -8.25
C TYR A 8 -28.92 -5.62 -8.87
N ASN A 9 -28.81 -5.93 -10.17
CA ASN A 9 -27.53 -6.06 -10.85
C ASN A 9 -27.07 -4.70 -11.40
N LYS A 10 -26.62 -3.82 -10.50
CA LYS A 10 -25.93 -2.57 -10.84
C LYS A 10 -24.46 -2.71 -10.46
N PRO A 11 -23.62 -3.38 -11.27
CA PRO A 11 -22.21 -3.45 -10.97
C PRO A 11 -21.64 -2.03 -11.13
N GLN A 12 -21.52 -1.30 -10.03
CA GLN A 12 -20.57 -0.21 -9.94
C GLN A 12 -19.18 -0.84 -9.94
N ARG A 13 -18.74 -1.26 -11.13
CA ARG A 13 -17.35 -1.63 -11.35
C ARG A 13 -16.61 -0.35 -11.71
N ASN A 14 -15.76 0.10 -10.80
CA ASN A 14 -14.69 1.01 -11.17
C ASN A 14 -13.78 0.25 -12.14
N MET A 15 -14.02 0.42 -13.44
CA MET A 15 -13.13 -0.07 -14.48
C MET A 15 -12.12 1.03 -14.80
N LEU A 16 -10.86 0.64 -14.91
CA LEU A 16 -9.82 1.49 -15.48
C LEU A 16 -10.18 1.76 -16.94
N LEU A 17 -10.19 3.03 -17.32
CA LEU A 17 -10.35 3.48 -18.70
C LEU A 17 -8.98 3.55 -19.38
N GLU A 18 -8.96 3.53 -20.72
CA GLU A 18 -7.72 3.72 -21.48
C GLU A 18 -7.03 5.06 -21.15
N THR A 19 -7.81 6.08 -20.76
CA THR A 19 -7.29 7.38 -20.31
C THR A 19 -6.53 7.30 -18.98
N ASP A 20 -6.75 6.26 -18.19
CA ASP A 20 -6.16 6.10 -16.86
C ASP A 20 -4.77 5.44 -16.93
N VAL A 21 -4.33 4.98 -18.11
CA VAL A 21 -3.08 4.23 -18.30
C VAL A 21 -1.85 5.02 -17.84
N ASN A 22 -1.83 6.34 -18.05
CA ASN A 22 -0.74 7.19 -17.59
C ASN A 22 -0.71 7.31 -16.05
N GLY A 23 -1.87 7.48 -15.42
CA GLY A 23 -1.99 7.49 -13.97
C GLY A 23 -1.60 6.15 -13.36
N LEU A 24 -1.99 5.04 -14.02
CA LEU A 24 -1.57 3.69 -13.63
C LEU A 24 -0.06 3.50 -13.70
N ALA A 25 0.57 3.90 -14.80
CA ALA A 25 2.03 3.81 -14.94
C ALA A 25 2.73 4.63 -13.84
N GLN A 26 2.26 5.85 -13.58
CA GLN A 26 2.81 6.70 -12.53
C GLN A 26 2.66 6.07 -11.14
N ALA A 27 1.49 5.52 -10.82
CA ALA A 27 1.23 4.87 -9.54
C ALA A 27 2.04 3.60 -9.33
N VAL A 28 2.27 2.80 -10.38
CA VAL A 28 3.14 1.62 -10.32
C VAL A 28 4.59 2.02 -10.04
N VAL A 29 5.09 3.08 -10.69
CA VAL A 29 6.43 3.61 -10.44
C VAL A 29 6.54 4.13 -9.00
N THR A 30 5.57 4.92 -8.54
CA THR A 30 5.53 5.44 -7.17
C THR A 30 5.48 4.30 -6.14
N LEU A 31 4.64 3.29 -6.35
CA LEU A 31 4.57 2.12 -5.46
C LEU A 31 5.90 1.36 -5.42
N THR A 32 6.54 1.19 -6.58
CA THR A 32 7.85 0.51 -6.66
C THR A 32 8.92 1.26 -5.88
N GLN A 33 8.97 2.58 -5.98
CA GLN A 33 9.89 3.43 -5.22
C GLN A 33 9.65 3.32 -3.70
N GLU A 34 8.40 3.39 -3.27
CA GLU A 34 8.05 3.26 -1.85
C GLU A 34 8.42 1.88 -1.29
N VAL A 35 8.16 0.80 -2.03
CA VAL A 35 8.55 -0.57 -1.63
C VAL A 35 10.07 -0.68 -1.52
N TRP A 36 10.82 -0.12 -2.48
CA TRP A 36 12.28 -0.14 -2.45
C TRP A 36 12.82 0.62 -1.22
N VAL A 37 12.35 1.85 -0.97
CA VAL A 37 12.77 2.64 0.19
C VAL A 37 12.46 1.92 1.51
N LEU A 38 11.31 1.25 1.62
CA LEU A 38 10.95 0.49 2.82
C LEU A 38 11.87 -0.72 3.01
N ASN A 39 12.14 -1.47 1.95
CA ASN A 39 13.06 -2.62 1.98
C ASN A 39 14.48 -2.18 2.40
N ASP A 40 15.01 -1.13 1.78
CA ASP A 40 16.35 -0.62 2.10
C ASP A 40 16.44 -0.17 3.56
N ARG A 41 15.43 0.54 4.05
CA ARG A 41 15.39 0.96 5.46
C ARG A 41 15.31 -0.22 6.42
N GLN A 42 14.54 -1.26 6.08
CA GLN A 42 14.45 -2.47 6.89
C GLN A 42 15.81 -3.18 6.97
N MET A 43 16.47 -3.40 5.84
CA MET A 43 17.81 -4.00 5.78
C MET A 43 18.85 -3.18 6.57
N VAL A 44 18.81 -1.84 6.46
CA VAL A 44 19.70 -0.96 7.22
C VAL A 44 19.41 -1.05 8.72
N THR A 45 18.14 -1.08 9.13
CA THR A 45 17.76 -1.22 10.55
C THR A 45 18.27 -2.53 11.14
N GLU A 46 18.06 -3.65 10.46
CA GLU A 46 18.58 -4.96 10.87
C GLU A 46 20.10 -4.96 10.98
N ALA A 47 20.81 -4.43 9.97
CA ALA A 47 22.27 -4.36 9.97
C ALA A 47 22.82 -3.46 11.09
N VAL A 48 22.15 -2.34 11.41
CA VAL A 48 22.53 -1.47 12.51
C VAL A 48 22.33 -2.16 13.86
N LEU A 49 21.19 -2.82 14.07
CA LEU A 49 20.91 -3.56 15.30
C LEU A 49 21.91 -4.71 15.49
N ALA A 50 22.22 -5.47 14.43
CA ALA A 50 23.21 -6.54 14.47
C ALA A 50 24.61 -6.01 14.84
N LYS A 51 25.01 -4.83 14.34
CA LYS A 51 26.27 -4.16 14.76
C LYS A 51 26.32 -3.84 16.25
N HIS A 52 25.17 -3.65 16.88
CA HIS A 52 25.03 -3.44 18.32
C HIS A 52 24.80 -4.75 19.11
N GLY A 53 24.94 -5.91 18.46
CA GLY A 53 24.79 -7.24 19.08
C GLY A 53 23.34 -7.71 19.20
N ILE A 54 22.40 -7.08 18.50
CA ILE A 54 20.98 -7.44 18.48
C ILE A 54 20.66 -7.99 17.08
N ASP A 55 20.79 -9.30 16.90
CA ASP A 55 20.44 -9.96 15.64
C ASP A 55 18.96 -10.35 15.63
N ILE A 56 18.16 -9.64 14.83
CA ILE A 56 16.71 -9.80 14.77
C ILE A 56 16.21 -10.42 13.47
N ALA A 57 17.09 -10.83 12.56
CA ALA A 57 16.70 -11.20 11.19
C ALA A 57 15.64 -12.33 11.16
N GLU A 58 15.86 -13.41 11.93
CA GLU A 58 14.89 -14.50 12.04
C GLU A 58 13.61 -14.10 12.80
N GLU A 59 13.74 -13.23 13.80
CA GLU A 59 12.60 -12.75 14.58
C GLU A 59 11.66 -11.90 13.72
N VAL A 60 12.19 -11.06 12.81
CA VAL A 60 11.37 -10.26 11.88
C VAL A 60 10.45 -11.14 11.03
N ASP A 61 10.93 -12.28 10.54
CA ASP A 61 10.16 -13.18 9.67
C ASP A 61 9.11 -14.01 10.44
N THR A 62 9.33 -14.23 11.73
CA THR A 62 8.50 -15.14 12.55
C THR A 62 7.62 -14.40 13.57
N PHE A 63 7.88 -13.12 13.80
CA PHE A 63 7.19 -12.31 14.77
C PHE A 63 5.71 -12.11 14.40
N THR A 64 4.84 -12.31 15.38
CA THR A 64 3.40 -12.06 15.25
C THR A 64 3.02 -10.81 16.04
N PRO A 65 2.57 -9.74 15.37
CA PRO A 65 2.13 -8.51 16.05
C PRO A 65 0.95 -8.77 17.00
N ASP A 66 0.95 -8.04 18.12
CA ASP A 66 -0.26 -7.91 18.94
C ASP A 66 -1.29 -6.97 18.28
N GLU A 67 -2.49 -6.89 18.85
CA GLU A 67 -3.59 -6.09 18.30
C GLU A 67 -3.23 -4.58 18.21
N ALA A 68 -2.47 -4.07 19.18
CA ALA A 68 -2.08 -2.67 19.22
C ALA A 68 -1.07 -2.34 18.12
N LEU A 69 -0.09 -3.20 17.88
CA LEU A 69 0.88 -3.05 16.80
C LEU A 69 0.23 -3.29 15.44
N GLN A 70 -0.64 -4.29 15.31
CA GLN A 70 -1.39 -4.54 14.08
C GLN A 70 -2.21 -3.31 13.66
N SER A 71 -2.90 -2.67 14.62
CA SER A 71 -3.66 -1.46 14.34
C SER A 71 -2.80 -0.32 13.76
N LYS A 72 -1.58 -0.15 14.26
CA LYS A 72 -0.61 0.82 13.74
C LYS A 72 -0.10 0.45 12.34
N LEU A 73 0.13 -0.85 12.08
CA LEU A 73 0.52 -1.35 10.76
C LEU A 73 -0.59 -1.11 9.73
N ASP A 74 -1.85 -1.30 10.12
CA ASP A 74 -3.01 -1.05 9.27
C ASP A 74 -3.15 0.44 8.93
N GLU A 75 -3.00 1.33 9.92
CA GLU A 75 -2.99 2.78 9.70
C GLU A 75 -1.90 3.20 8.70
N ARG A 76 -0.69 2.67 8.89
CA ARG A 76 0.43 2.94 7.97
C ARG A 76 0.17 2.40 6.57
N SER A 77 -0.45 1.21 6.46
CA SER A 77 -0.84 0.62 5.18
C SER A 77 -1.87 1.47 4.45
N ARG A 78 -2.88 2.00 5.15
CA ARG A 78 -3.86 2.93 4.56
C ARG A 78 -3.18 4.20 4.03
N ALA A 79 -2.19 4.74 4.74
CA ALA A 79 -1.44 5.91 4.29
C ALA A 79 -0.62 5.65 3.00
N ILE A 80 -0.05 4.45 2.85
CA ILE A 80 0.62 4.05 1.61
C ILE A 80 -0.39 3.91 0.46
N MET A 81 -1.52 3.23 0.70
CA MET A 81 -2.59 3.10 -0.29
C MET A 81 -3.10 4.47 -0.77
N GLN A 82 -3.30 5.41 0.16
CA GLN A 82 -3.74 6.77 -0.19
C GLN A 82 -2.74 7.48 -1.12
N ARG A 83 -1.42 7.36 -0.85
CA ARG A 83 -0.39 7.94 -1.73
C ARG A 83 -0.42 7.33 -3.13
N VAL A 84 -0.61 6.02 -3.24
CA VAL A 84 -0.74 5.33 -4.53
C VAL A 84 -2.01 5.78 -5.26
N PHE A 85 -3.14 5.89 -4.57
CA PHE A 85 -4.39 6.38 -5.16
C PHE A 85 -4.32 7.83 -5.62
N ASN A 86 -3.65 8.70 -4.86
CA ASN A 86 -3.41 10.08 -5.27
C ASN A 86 -2.58 10.15 -6.56
N SER A 87 -1.56 9.30 -6.67
CA SER A 87 -0.73 9.16 -7.87
C SER A 87 -1.55 8.68 -9.08
N LEU A 88 -2.48 7.72 -8.87
CA LEU A 88 -3.44 7.28 -9.91
C LEU A 88 -4.36 8.40 -10.38
N GLY A 89 -4.88 9.20 -9.45
CA GLY A 89 -5.83 10.28 -9.74
C GLY A 89 -5.19 11.54 -10.32
N GLY A 90 -3.86 11.57 -10.50
CA GLY A 90 -3.12 12.78 -10.89
C GLY A 90 -3.21 13.90 -9.84
N ILE A 91 -3.58 13.56 -8.60
CA ILE A 91 -3.60 14.50 -7.48
C ILE A 91 -2.16 14.55 -6.96
N SER A 92 -1.34 15.44 -7.53
CA SER A 92 -0.03 15.76 -6.95
C SER A 92 -0.26 16.22 -5.51
N SER A 93 0.33 15.50 -4.56
CA SER A 93 0.41 15.95 -3.18
C SER A 93 1.53 16.98 -3.09
N ASP A 94 1.29 18.15 -3.68
CA ASP A 94 2.10 19.34 -3.42
C ASP A 94 1.47 20.07 -2.23
N GLU A 95 1.92 19.70 -1.02
CA GLU A 95 2.08 20.55 0.18
C GLU A 95 2.76 19.77 1.32
#